data_AF-A0A0C9TQP4-F1
#
_entry.id   AF-A0A0C9TQP4-F1
#
_cell.length_a   1.000
_cell.length_b   1.000
_cell.length_c   1.000
_cell.angle_alpha   90.00
_cell.angle_beta   90.00
_cell.angle_gamma   90.00
#
_symmetry.space_group_name_H-M   'P 1'
#
loop_
_entity.id
_entity.type
_entity.pdbx_description
1 polymer ?
#
loop_
_entity_poly.entity_id
_entity_poly.type
_entity_poly.pdbx_seq_one_letter_code
_entity_poly.pdbx_strand_id
1 'polypeptide(L)'
;MYIILSTFACLIFIVVFPVILYLKCCIGKSHKRYVAQQTSQTLEEIKRILDPPGVPLSIQLRMRAIPNTRLIKAFGISQSTFTSASTEIHRDFRVGASRKVKDIDFRRNSFAYRDKLKEIIDHYLSISSEKAPQDFSQFTQTVVFVTVLTIFFDLSGPLPNHSDIRFITQWINTQWVSSKDSDFEGNNTDHQAVIGILRRFIPDSLEDRFNRNPLELILPAYETMWRLVAHAIISILPPSSNLT
;
A
#
# COMPACT_ATOMS: atom_id res chain seq x y z
N MET A 1 2.04 -63.15 -31.78
CA MET A 1 1.15 -62.48 -30.79
C MET A 1 1.75 -61.18 -30.24
N TYR A 2 3.03 -61.14 -29.83
CA TYR A 2 3.70 -59.92 -29.34
C TYR A 2 3.76 -58.73 -30.31
N ILE A 3 3.95 -58.97 -31.61
CA ILE A 3 4.05 -57.90 -32.62
C ILE A 3 2.71 -57.17 -32.80
N ILE A 4 1.59 -57.90 -32.75
CA ILE A 4 0.23 -57.34 -32.91
C ILE A 4 -0.15 -56.48 -31.70
N LEU A 5 0.21 -56.90 -30.47
CA LEU A 5 0.00 -56.07 -29.28
C LEU A 5 0.87 -54.80 -29.28
N SER A 6 2.11 -54.89 -29.78
CA SER A 6 3.02 -53.74 -29.86
C SER A 6 2.57 -52.70 -30.89
N THR A 7 2.08 -53.13 -32.05
CA THR A 7 1.55 -52.21 -33.08
C THR A 7 0.23 -51.57 -32.64
N PHE A 8 -0.66 -52.31 -31.96
CA PHE A 8 -1.88 -51.74 -31.38
C PHE A 8 -1.58 -50.71 -30.30
N ALA A 9 -0.60 -50.98 -29.42
CA ALA A 9 -0.16 -50.02 -28.40
C ALA A 9 0.45 -48.76 -29.02
N CYS A 10 1.24 -48.88 -30.08
CA CYS A 10 1.76 -47.72 -30.82
C CYS A 10 0.66 -46.92 -31.50
N LEU A 11 -0.35 -47.57 -32.08
CA LEU A 11 -1.46 -46.88 -32.74
C LEU A 11 -2.31 -46.09 -31.75
N ILE A 12 -2.57 -46.66 -30.57
CA ILE A 12 -3.25 -45.97 -29.47
C ILE A 12 -2.42 -44.76 -29.02
N PHE A 13 -1.10 -44.90 -28.87
CA PHE A 13 -0.27 -43.78 -28.45
C PHE A 13 -0.20 -42.67 -29.51
N ILE A 14 -0.13 -43.01 -30.80
CA ILE A 14 -0.05 -42.03 -31.90
C ILE A 14 -1.38 -41.30 -32.11
N VAL A 15 -2.52 -41.95 -31.88
CA VAL A 15 -3.84 -41.34 -32.15
C VAL A 15 -4.46 -40.74 -30.89
N VAL A 16 -4.43 -41.46 -29.77
CA VAL A 16 -5.14 -41.04 -28.54
C VAL A 16 -4.37 -39.96 -27.78
N PHE A 17 -3.03 -40.04 -27.73
CA PHE A 17 -2.23 -39.08 -26.98
C PHE A 17 -2.31 -37.65 -27.55
N PRO A 18 -2.20 -37.41 -28.87
CA PRO A 18 -2.37 -36.06 -29.44
C PRO A 18 -3.79 -35.52 -29.26
N VAL A 19 -4.81 -36.38 -29.32
CA VAL A 19 -6.21 -35.99 -29.06
C VAL A 19 -6.38 -35.55 -27.60
N ILE A 20 -5.82 -36.29 -26.63
CA ILE A 20 -5.85 -35.90 -25.22
C ILE A 20 -5.10 -34.57 -25.00
N LEU A 21 -3.94 -34.38 -25.61
CA LEU A 21 -3.19 -33.12 -25.53
C LEU A 21 -3.96 -31.95 -26.18
N TYR A 22 -4.59 -32.18 -27.31
CA TYR A 22 -5.43 -31.21 -28.01
C TYR A 22 -6.62 -30.81 -27.13
N LEU A 23 -7.35 -31.78 -26.56
CA LEU A 23 -8.46 -31.53 -25.64
C LEU A 23 -8.01 -30.77 -24.39
N LYS A 24 -6.88 -31.14 -23.76
CA LYS A 24 -6.31 -30.40 -22.63
C LYS A 24 -5.94 -28.96 -23.02
N CYS A 25 -5.39 -28.75 -24.21
CA CYS A 25 -5.06 -27.42 -24.72
C CYS A 25 -6.33 -26.57 -24.96
N CYS A 26 -7.35 -27.16 -25.58
CA CYS A 26 -8.64 -26.53 -25.81
C CYS A 26 -9.36 -26.17 -24.51
N ILE A 27 -9.43 -27.09 -23.55
CA ILE A 27 -10.00 -26.84 -22.21
C ILE A 27 -9.20 -25.75 -21.49
N GLY A 28 -7.87 -25.78 -21.54
CA GLY A 28 -7.03 -24.75 -20.95
C GLY A 28 -7.24 -23.36 -21.57
N LYS A 29 -7.42 -23.28 -22.90
CA LYS A 29 -7.73 -22.02 -23.60
C LYS A 29 -9.13 -21.52 -23.26
N SER A 30 -10.13 -22.40 -23.23
CA SER A 30 -11.51 -22.05 -22.86
C SER A 30 -11.60 -21.60 -21.40
N HIS A 31 -10.93 -22.30 -20.48
CA HIS A 31 -10.85 -21.92 -19.07
C HIS A 31 -10.16 -20.55 -18.90
N LYS A 32 -9.04 -20.30 -19.59
CA LYS A 32 -8.39 -18.98 -19.56
C LYS A 32 -9.29 -17.87 -20.07
N ARG A 33 -10.05 -18.11 -21.15
CA ARG A 33 -11.03 -17.14 -21.69
C ARG A 33 -12.19 -16.90 -20.73
N TYR A 34 -12.73 -17.96 -20.14
CA TYR A 34 -13.79 -17.87 -19.12
C TYR A 34 -13.33 -17.07 -17.90
N VAL A 35 -12.16 -17.39 -17.34
CA VAL A 35 -11.59 -16.65 -16.20
C VAL A 35 -11.32 -15.19 -16.56
N ALA A 36 -10.78 -14.89 -17.74
CA ALA A 36 -10.55 -13.53 -18.20
C ALA A 36 -11.87 -12.74 -18.34
N GLN A 37 -12.91 -13.38 -18.89
CA GLN A 37 -14.23 -12.79 -19.03
C GLN A 37 -14.89 -12.53 -17.68
N GLN A 38 -14.83 -13.50 -16.76
CA GLN A 38 -15.36 -13.37 -15.41
C GLN A 38 -14.61 -12.27 -14.63
N THR A 39 -13.29 -12.21 -14.74
CA THR A 39 -12.47 -11.15 -14.14
C THR A 39 -12.84 -9.78 -14.69
N SER A 40 -13.08 -9.67 -16.01
CA SER A 40 -13.53 -8.43 -16.62
C SER A 40 -14.91 -8.00 -16.11
N GLN A 41 -15.85 -8.93 -15.96
CA GLN A 41 -17.18 -8.63 -15.43
C GLN A 41 -17.12 -8.18 -13.97
N THR A 42 -16.39 -8.90 -13.14
CA THR A 42 -16.16 -8.54 -11.73
C THR A 42 -15.48 -7.19 -11.59
N LEU A 43 -14.51 -6.86 -12.47
CA LEU A 43 -13.84 -5.56 -12.44
C LEU A 43 -14.81 -4.41 -12.76
N GLU A 44 -15.70 -4.59 -13.73
CA GLU A 44 -16.72 -3.58 -14.05
C GLU A 44 -17.73 -3.40 -12.92
N GLU A 45 -18.11 -4.48 -12.24
CA GLU A 45 -18.97 -4.41 -11.04
C GLU A 45 -18.27 -3.68 -9.89
N ILE A 46 -17.01 -4.00 -9.61
CA ILE A 46 -16.20 -3.29 -8.61
C ILE A 46 -16.10 -1.80 -8.95
N LYS A 47 -15.84 -1.45 -10.21
CA LYS A 47 -15.80 -0.05 -10.66
C LYS A 47 -17.13 0.65 -10.40
N ARG A 48 -18.27 0.02 -10.71
CA ARG A 48 -19.60 0.61 -10.44
C ARG A 48 -19.87 0.81 -8.96
N ILE A 49 -19.33 -0.04 -8.09
CA ILE A 49 -19.47 0.12 -6.64
C ILE A 49 -18.57 1.26 -6.13
N LEU A 50 -17.34 1.35 -6.62
CA LEU A 50 -16.34 2.33 -6.17
C LEU A 50 -16.54 3.72 -6.77
N ASP A 51 -17.04 3.80 -8.02
CA ASP A 51 -17.35 5.03 -8.75
C ASP A 51 -18.76 4.90 -9.39
N PRO A 52 -19.82 5.06 -8.58
CA PRO A 52 -21.18 4.83 -9.03
C PRO A 52 -21.60 5.86 -10.09
N PRO A 53 -22.12 5.40 -11.25
CA PRO A 53 -22.49 6.28 -12.34
C PRO A 53 -23.59 7.25 -11.93
N GLY A 54 -23.44 8.53 -12.28
CA GLY A 54 -24.42 9.58 -11.97
C GLY A 54 -24.34 10.14 -10.55
N VAL A 55 -23.42 9.66 -9.70
CA VAL A 55 -23.20 10.25 -8.37
C VAL A 55 -22.16 11.37 -8.45
N PRO A 56 -22.50 12.62 -8.10
CA PRO A 56 -21.55 13.73 -8.14
C PRO A 56 -20.35 13.49 -7.23
N LEU A 57 -19.16 13.92 -7.66
CA LEU A 57 -17.91 13.78 -6.89
C LEU A 57 -18.03 14.34 -5.46
N SER A 58 -18.72 15.47 -5.27
CA SER A 58 -18.95 16.05 -3.94
C SER A 58 -19.70 15.12 -2.99
N ILE A 59 -20.64 14.33 -3.51
CA ILE A 59 -21.37 13.31 -2.73
C ILE A 59 -20.43 12.16 -2.38
N GLN A 60 -19.63 11.68 -3.33
CA GLN A 60 -18.63 10.65 -3.07
C GLN A 60 -17.61 11.07 -1.99
N LEU A 61 -17.10 12.31 -2.10
CA LEU A 61 -16.18 12.86 -1.09
C LEU A 61 -16.85 13.01 0.27
N ARG A 62 -18.13 13.38 0.32
CA ARG A 62 -18.91 13.43 1.57
C ARG A 62 -19.10 12.05 2.19
N MET A 63 -19.42 11.03 1.41
CA MET A 63 -19.54 9.64 1.88
C MET A 63 -18.24 9.13 2.51
N ARG A 64 -17.08 9.57 2.01
CA ARG A 64 -15.78 9.29 2.62
C ARG A 64 -15.49 10.16 3.85
N ALA A 65 -15.82 11.45 3.81
CA ALA A 65 -15.51 12.40 4.86
C ALA A 65 -16.27 12.10 6.17
N ILE A 66 -17.56 11.77 6.09
CA ILE A 66 -18.41 11.51 7.27
C ILE A 66 -17.81 10.45 8.21
N PRO A 67 -17.52 9.20 7.78
CA PRO A 67 -16.94 8.19 8.66
C PRO A 67 -15.51 8.53 9.11
N ASN A 68 -14.82 9.41 8.39
CA ASN A 68 -13.48 9.86 8.72
C ASN A 68 -13.43 11.12 9.59
N THR A 69 -14.58 11.70 9.99
CA THR A 69 -14.63 12.87 10.87
C THR A 69 -13.86 12.64 12.18
N ARG A 70 -13.85 11.39 12.67
CA ARG A 70 -13.05 10.95 13.83
C ARG A 70 -11.54 11.25 13.71
N LEU A 71 -11.01 11.28 12.48
CA LEU A 71 -9.60 11.59 12.21
C LEU A 71 -9.27 13.07 12.46
N ILE A 72 -10.27 13.96 12.41
CA ILE A 72 -10.09 15.36 12.80
C ILE A 72 -9.77 15.42 14.30
N LYS A 73 -10.52 14.69 15.14
CA LYS A 73 -10.26 14.61 16.59
C LYS A 73 -8.92 13.92 16.90
N ALA A 74 -8.61 12.84 16.19
CA ALA A 74 -7.40 12.05 16.42
C ALA A 74 -6.10 12.74 15.98
N PHE A 75 -6.13 13.38 14.81
CA PHE A 75 -4.92 13.86 14.14
C PHE A 75 -4.96 15.34 13.79
N GLY A 76 -6.06 16.06 14.05
CA GLY A 76 -6.19 17.48 13.70
C GLY A 76 -6.20 17.73 12.20
N ILE A 77 -6.53 16.74 11.36
CA ILE A 77 -6.44 16.81 9.90
C ILE A 77 -7.73 17.33 9.25
N SER A 78 -8.07 18.60 9.46
CA SER A 78 -9.33 19.18 8.96
C SER A 78 -9.32 19.50 7.45
N GLN A 79 -8.15 19.75 6.86
CA GLN A 79 -8.00 20.11 5.44
C GLN A 79 -7.47 18.95 4.60
N SER A 80 -7.64 17.71 5.06
CA SER A 80 -7.19 16.52 4.34
C SER A 80 -8.24 16.01 3.35
N THR A 81 -7.75 15.38 2.26
CA THR A 81 -8.59 14.57 1.37
C THR A 81 -9.22 13.36 2.07
N PHE A 82 -9.03 13.12 3.37
CA PHE A 82 -9.74 12.07 4.11
C PHE A 82 -10.96 12.57 4.88
N THR A 83 -11.01 13.86 5.20
CA THR A 83 -11.97 14.43 6.15
C THR A 83 -12.80 15.55 5.52
N SER A 84 -12.37 16.09 4.37
CA SER A 84 -13.11 17.12 3.64
C SER A 84 -13.94 16.55 2.49
N ALA A 85 -15.13 17.13 2.30
CA ALA A 85 -15.99 16.91 1.13
C ALA A 85 -15.72 17.91 -0.02
N SER A 86 -14.77 18.83 0.15
CA SER A 86 -14.42 19.84 -0.85
C SER A 86 -13.78 19.20 -2.09
N THR A 87 -14.35 19.50 -3.26
CA THR A 87 -13.80 19.09 -4.55
C THR A 87 -12.49 19.78 -4.87
N GLU A 88 -12.26 20.97 -4.33
CA GLU A 88 -11.01 21.73 -4.48
C GLU A 88 -9.87 21.07 -3.72
N ILE A 89 -10.04 20.83 -2.41
CA ILE A 89 -9.05 20.13 -1.58
C ILE A 89 -8.70 18.76 -2.19
N HIS A 90 -9.71 18.03 -2.67
CA HIS A 90 -9.49 16.75 -3.32
C HIS A 90 -8.72 16.88 -4.64
N ARG A 91 -9.07 17.85 -5.48
CA ARG A 91 -8.38 18.12 -6.76
C ARG A 91 -6.92 18.48 -6.51
N ASP A 92 -6.65 19.35 -5.55
CA ASP A 92 -5.30 19.82 -5.25
C ASP A 92 -4.43 18.69 -4.71
N PHE A 93 -4.99 17.88 -3.80
CA PHE A 93 -4.35 16.65 -3.35
C PHE A 93 -4.03 15.73 -4.54
N ARG A 94 -5.01 15.46 -5.40
CA ARG A 94 -4.86 14.56 -6.55
C ARG A 94 -3.81 15.06 -7.53
N VAL A 95 -3.78 16.35 -7.82
CA VAL A 95 -2.76 16.97 -8.68
C VAL A 95 -1.38 16.84 -8.05
N GLY A 96 -1.25 17.13 -6.76
CA GLY A 96 0.00 16.98 -6.01
C GLY A 96 0.53 15.54 -6.02
N ALA A 97 -0.32 14.58 -5.64
CA ALA A 97 0.02 13.16 -5.62
C ALA A 97 0.34 12.63 -7.03
N SER A 98 -0.46 12.99 -8.04
CA SER A 98 -0.22 12.56 -9.43
C SER A 98 1.08 13.10 -10.00
N ARG A 99 1.45 14.34 -9.66
CA ARG A 99 2.74 14.92 -10.06
C ARG A 99 3.88 14.11 -9.46
N LYS A 100 3.85 13.86 -8.15
CA LYS A 100 4.88 13.05 -7.47
C LYS A 100 4.98 11.64 -8.04
N VAL A 101 3.87 10.96 -8.28
CA VAL A 101 3.88 9.62 -8.90
C VAL A 101 4.42 9.65 -10.34
N LYS A 102 4.19 10.72 -11.10
CA LYS A 102 4.75 10.89 -12.46
C LYS A 102 6.23 11.24 -12.46
N ASP A 103 6.67 12.05 -11.50
CA ASP A 103 8.08 12.42 -11.31
C ASP A 103 8.91 11.19 -10.93
N ILE A 104 8.27 10.22 -10.26
CA ILE A 104 8.82 8.87 -10.07
C ILE A 104 8.79 8.13 -11.42
N ASP A 105 9.90 8.18 -12.16
CA ASP A 105 10.09 7.36 -13.36
C ASP A 105 10.33 5.89 -12.96
N PHE A 106 9.25 5.20 -12.60
CA PHE A 106 9.29 3.79 -12.23
C PHE A 106 9.88 2.91 -13.34
N ARG A 107 9.78 3.28 -14.62
CA ARG A 107 10.32 2.44 -15.71
C ARG A 107 11.84 2.48 -15.75
N ARG A 108 12.44 3.65 -15.49
CA ARG A 108 13.90 3.79 -15.49
C ARG A 108 14.53 3.54 -14.12
N ASN A 109 13.83 3.89 -13.04
CA ASN A 109 14.39 3.90 -11.68
C ASN A 109 13.79 2.83 -10.75
N SER A 110 12.98 1.89 -11.25
CA SER A 110 12.40 0.80 -10.43
C SER A 110 13.43 0.05 -9.60
N PHE A 111 14.61 -0.23 -10.17
CA PHE A 111 15.71 -0.85 -9.44
C PHE A 111 16.23 0.04 -8.30
N ALA A 112 16.43 1.33 -8.55
CA ALA A 112 16.87 2.27 -7.52
C ALA A 112 15.88 2.36 -6.34
N TYR A 113 14.57 2.39 -6.61
CA TYR A 113 13.56 2.40 -5.54
C TYR A 113 13.48 1.07 -4.80
N ARG A 114 13.61 -0.06 -5.51
CA ARG A 114 13.69 -1.39 -4.89
C ARG A 114 14.91 -1.49 -3.98
N ASP A 115 16.07 -1.04 -4.45
CA ASP A 115 17.31 -1.10 -3.70
C ASP A 115 17.27 -0.17 -2.51
N LYS A 116 16.67 1.03 -2.65
CA LYS A 116 16.44 1.94 -1.52
C LYS A 116 15.48 1.36 -0.49
N LEU A 117 14.39 0.74 -0.93
CA LEU A 117 13.47 0.05 -0.02
C LEU A 117 14.16 -1.12 0.69
N LYS A 118 14.99 -1.88 -0.02
CA LYS A 118 15.79 -2.96 0.57
C LYS A 118 16.79 -2.42 1.60
N GLU A 119 17.48 -1.31 1.31
CA GLU A 119 18.38 -0.64 2.25
C GLU A 119 17.64 -0.25 3.54
N ILE A 120 16.44 0.33 3.42
CA ILE A 120 15.58 0.66 4.58
C ILE A 120 15.24 -0.62 5.35
N ILE A 121 14.76 -1.65 4.68
CA ILE A 121 14.39 -2.93 5.32
C ILE A 121 15.59 -3.53 6.07
N ASP A 122 16.74 -3.67 5.40
CA ASP A 122 17.95 -4.26 5.97
C ASP A 122 18.44 -3.44 7.18
N HIS A 123 18.38 -2.11 7.11
CA HIS A 123 18.71 -1.23 8.23
C HIS A 123 17.83 -1.50 9.46
N TYR A 124 16.51 -1.53 9.30
CA TYR A 124 15.59 -1.75 10.42
C TYR A 124 15.58 -3.19 10.92
N LEU A 125 15.95 -4.17 10.09
CA LEU A 125 16.23 -5.53 10.53
C LEU A 125 17.51 -5.59 11.37
N SER A 126 18.57 -4.87 10.99
CA SER A 126 19.84 -4.86 11.73
C SER A 126 19.75 -4.21 13.12
N ILE A 127 18.85 -3.24 13.29
CA ILE A 127 18.58 -2.58 14.58
C ILE A 127 17.73 -3.47 15.49
N SER A 128 16.90 -4.34 14.90
CA SER A 128 16.10 -5.29 15.66
C SER A 128 17.02 -6.38 16.22
N SER A 129 17.28 -6.32 17.53
CA SER A 129 18.10 -7.30 18.25
C SER A 129 17.68 -8.75 17.90
N GLU A 130 18.66 -9.60 17.58
CA GLU A 130 18.50 -11.02 17.23
C GLU A 130 17.74 -11.87 18.28
N LYS A 131 17.48 -11.31 19.47
CA LYS A 131 16.99 -12.05 20.64
C LYS A 131 15.49 -11.99 20.88
N ALA A 132 14.73 -11.18 20.13
CA ALA A 132 13.28 -11.06 20.32
C ALA A 132 12.52 -11.10 18.99
N PRO A 133 11.42 -11.86 18.89
CA PRO A 133 10.52 -11.79 17.75
C PRO A 133 10.02 -10.35 17.54
N GLN A 134 10.17 -9.83 16.33
CA GLN A 134 9.69 -8.50 15.98
C GLN A 134 8.21 -8.57 15.56
N ASP A 135 7.39 -7.66 16.08
CA ASP A 135 6.02 -7.52 15.60
C ASP A 135 6.03 -7.02 14.15
N PHE A 136 5.52 -7.85 13.24
CA PHE A 136 5.49 -7.56 11.81
C PHE A 136 4.71 -6.27 11.50
N SER A 137 3.64 -6.00 12.25
CA SER A 137 2.84 -4.79 12.07
C SER A 137 3.66 -3.54 12.39
N GLN A 138 4.29 -3.50 13.57
CA GLN A 138 5.16 -2.39 13.99
C GLN A 138 6.35 -2.20 13.03
N PHE A 139 6.98 -3.29 12.59
CA PHE A 139 8.06 -3.24 11.61
C PHE A 139 7.59 -2.63 10.28
N THR A 140 6.48 -3.14 9.74
CA THR A 140 5.90 -2.66 8.48
C THR A 140 5.55 -1.18 8.58
N GLN A 141 4.90 -0.75 9.66
CA GLN A 141 4.55 0.64 9.93
C GLN A 141 5.80 1.55 9.91
N THR A 142 6.88 1.11 10.55
CA THR A 142 8.16 1.81 10.56
C THR A 142 8.75 1.96 9.15
N VAL A 143 8.84 0.86 8.40
CA VAL A 143 9.39 0.86 7.04
C VAL A 143 8.53 1.71 6.10
N VAL A 144 7.20 1.64 6.20
CA VAL A 144 6.27 2.46 5.42
C VAL A 144 6.48 3.93 5.71
N PHE A 145 6.56 4.30 6.98
CA PHE A 145 6.75 5.70 7.37
C PHE A 145 8.04 6.27 6.79
N VAL A 146 9.15 5.52 6.92
CA VAL A 146 10.44 5.92 6.34
C VAL A 146 10.39 5.99 4.82
N THR A 147 9.72 5.02 4.18
CA THR A 147 9.50 5.01 2.72
C THR A 147 8.74 6.24 2.27
N VAL A 148 7.70 6.64 3.00
CA VAL A 148 6.93 7.86 2.72
C VAL A 148 7.83 9.09 2.79
N LEU A 149 8.62 9.23 3.85
CA LEU A 149 9.52 10.36 4.02
C LEU A 149 10.62 10.41 2.94
N THR A 150 11.29 9.28 2.69
CA THR A 150 12.47 9.23 1.83
C THR A 150 12.15 9.12 0.34
N ILE A 151 11.22 8.24 -0.04
CA ILE A 151 10.95 7.94 -1.45
C ILE A 151 9.84 8.85 -1.98
N PHE A 152 8.77 9.06 -1.20
CA PHE A 152 7.62 9.82 -1.68
C PHE A 152 7.80 11.34 -1.51
N PHE A 153 8.40 11.77 -0.40
CA PHE A 153 8.69 13.19 -0.15
C PHE A 153 10.13 13.62 -0.48
N ASP A 154 11.00 12.68 -0.87
CA ASP A 154 12.39 12.96 -1.24
C ASP A 154 13.16 13.75 -0.15
N LEU A 155 12.88 13.42 1.11
CA LEU A 155 13.56 14.04 2.24
C LEU A 155 14.99 13.52 2.29
N SER A 156 15.88 14.28 1.65
CA SER A 156 17.33 14.03 1.58
C SER A 156 18.07 14.43 2.86
N GLY A 157 17.37 15.02 3.83
CA GLY A 157 17.93 15.41 5.14
C GLY A 157 18.14 14.22 6.08
N PRO A 158 18.80 14.45 7.24
CA PRO A 158 18.90 13.42 8.27
C PRO A 158 17.49 13.04 8.73
N LEU A 159 17.13 11.77 8.58
CA LEU A 159 15.84 11.26 9.07
C LEU A 159 15.75 11.37 10.59
N PRO A 160 14.52 11.38 11.17
CA PRO A 160 14.37 11.22 12.59
C PRO A 160 15.08 9.95 13.07
N ASN A 161 15.62 9.99 14.28
CA ASN A 161 16.25 8.80 14.87
C ASN A 161 15.23 7.66 15.02
N HIS A 162 15.72 6.43 15.21
CA HIS A 162 14.86 5.25 15.30
C HIS A 162 13.77 5.38 16.39
N SER A 163 14.10 5.99 17.55
CA SER A 163 13.13 6.21 18.63
C SER A 163 12.01 7.17 18.27
N ASP A 164 12.31 8.27 17.55
CA ASP A 164 11.34 9.26 17.09
C ASP A 164 10.39 8.63 16.07
N ILE A 165 10.93 7.85 15.12
CA ILE A 165 10.13 7.13 14.12
C ILE A 165 9.22 6.10 14.79
N ARG A 166 9.76 5.33 15.73
CA ARG A 166 8.99 4.34 16.50
C ARG A 166 7.87 5.02 17.29
N PHE A 167 8.17 6.13 17.95
CA PHE A 167 7.19 6.92 18.68
C PHE A 167 6.07 7.43 17.77
N ILE A 168 6.41 8.07 16.64
CA ILE A 168 5.42 8.59 15.69
C ILE A 168 4.53 7.47 15.15
N THR A 169 5.11 6.36 14.69
CA THR A 169 4.35 5.25 14.11
C THR A 169 3.45 4.55 15.12
N GLN A 170 3.93 4.32 16.35
CA GLN A 170 3.11 3.80 17.44
C GLN A 170 1.97 4.76 17.81
N TRP A 171 2.26 6.07 17.87
CA TRP A 171 1.26 7.08 18.13
C TRP A 171 0.20 7.11 17.03
N ILE A 172 0.61 7.14 15.75
CA ILE A 172 -0.31 7.10 14.60
C ILE A 172 -1.23 5.88 14.71
N ASN A 173 -0.67 4.69 14.91
CA ASN A 173 -1.45 3.47 14.99
C ASN A 173 -2.42 3.49 16.18
N THR A 174 -1.95 3.92 17.36
CA THR A 174 -2.78 4.02 18.57
C THR A 174 -3.94 4.98 18.35
N GLN A 175 -3.68 6.20 17.88
CA GLN A 175 -4.74 7.17 17.59
C GLN A 175 -5.72 6.66 16.52
N TRP A 176 -5.23 5.94 15.51
CA TRP A 176 -6.08 5.41 14.43
C TRP A 176 -7.04 4.32 14.92
N VAL A 177 -6.56 3.44 15.81
CA VAL A 177 -7.36 2.38 16.44
C VAL A 177 -8.31 2.99 17.46
N SER A 178 -7.81 3.77 18.42
CA SER A 178 -8.62 4.35 19.50
C SER A 178 -9.68 5.31 18.99
N SER A 179 -9.44 6.03 17.89
CA SER A 179 -10.46 6.90 17.30
C SER A 179 -11.66 6.18 16.72
N LYS A 180 -11.71 4.84 16.75
CA LYS A 180 -12.92 4.07 16.41
C LYS A 180 -13.89 3.99 17.58
N ASP A 181 -13.42 4.22 18.80
CA ASP A 181 -14.24 4.24 20.00
C ASP A 181 -14.97 5.59 20.11
N SER A 182 -16.24 5.57 20.53
CA SER A 182 -17.07 6.78 20.67
C SER A 182 -16.54 7.76 21.70
N ASP A 183 -15.88 7.24 22.73
CA ASP A 183 -15.45 7.98 23.93
C ASP A 183 -14.02 8.49 23.80
N PHE A 184 -13.43 8.36 22.62
CA PHE A 184 -12.06 8.78 22.37
C PHE A 184 -11.93 10.30 22.42
N GLU A 185 -11.15 10.83 23.36
CA GLU A 185 -10.95 12.27 23.57
C GLU A 185 -9.75 12.88 22.82
N GLY A 186 -8.92 12.07 22.16
CA GLY A 186 -7.68 12.52 21.54
C GLY A 186 -6.56 12.77 22.55
N ASN A 187 -5.31 12.59 22.13
CA ASN A 187 -4.14 12.85 22.97
C ASN A 187 -3.40 14.11 22.50
N ASN A 188 -3.75 15.26 23.08
CA ASN A 188 -3.20 16.56 22.68
C ASN A 188 -1.70 16.72 22.96
N THR A 189 -1.17 16.12 24.04
CA THR A 189 0.26 16.26 24.41
C THR A 189 1.16 15.55 23.40
N ASP A 190 0.87 14.27 23.13
CA ASP A 190 1.66 13.51 22.16
C ASP A 190 1.46 14.03 20.73
N HIS A 191 0.28 14.57 20.42
CA HIS A 191 0.04 15.26 19.15
C HIS A 191 1.06 16.39 18.93
N GLN A 192 1.20 17.31 19.90
CA GLN A 192 2.14 18.43 19.74
C GLN A 192 3.59 17.95 19.64
N ALA A 193 3.96 16.91 20.39
CA ALA A 193 5.29 16.29 20.29
C ALA A 193 5.53 15.73 18.88
N VAL A 194 4.59 14.96 18.32
CA VAL A 194 4.68 14.40 16.96
C VAL A 194 4.80 15.51 15.92
N ILE A 195 3.96 16.55 15.99
CA ILE A 195 4.04 17.69 15.07
C ILE A 195 5.40 18.39 15.16
N GLY A 196 5.90 18.61 16.39
CA GLY A 196 7.22 19.19 16.63
C GLY A 196 8.35 18.34 16.05
N ILE A 197 8.28 17.01 16.18
CA ILE A 197 9.25 16.11 15.54
C ILE A 197 9.18 16.26 14.02
N LEU A 198 7.99 16.13 13.43
CA LEU A 198 7.80 16.16 11.97
C LEU A 198 8.28 17.46 11.32
N ARG A 199 8.00 18.61 11.94
CA ARG A 199 8.44 19.92 11.41
C ARG A 199 9.97 20.07 11.34
N ARG A 200 10.73 19.35 12.17
CA ARG A 200 12.20 19.37 12.08
C ARG A 200 12.74 18.68 10.83
N PHE A 201 11.94 17.85 10.16
CA PHE A 201 12.36 17.00 9.05
C PHE A 201 11.67 17.30 7.73
N ILE A 202 10.56 18.02 7.76
CA ILE A 202 9.80 18.41 6.56
C ILE A 202 10.24 19.82 6.18
N PRO A 203 10.84 20.01 4.99
CA PRO A 203 11.29 21.31 4.52
C PRO A 203 10.15 22.31 4.43
N ASP A 204 10.44 23.58 4.73
CA ASP A 204 9.51 24.72 4.62
C ASP A 204 8.86 24.82 3.22
N SER A 205 9.56 24.39 2.17
CA SER A 205 9.03 24.32 0.80
C SER A 205 7.85 23.35 0.62
N LEU A 206 7.68 22.38 1.53
CA LEU A 206 6.51 21.51 1.61
C LEU A 206 5.45 22.06 2.59
N GLU A 207 5.79 23.02 3.45
CA GLU A 207 4.87 23.65 4.41
C GLU A 207 3.88 24.61 3.74
N ASP A 208 4.24 25.31 2.65
CA ASP A 208 3.39 26.33 2.02
C ASP A 208 1.97 25.83 1.62
N ARG A 209 1.80 24.53 1.33
CA ARG A 209 0.47 23.93 1.03
C ARG A 209 -0.22 23.24 2.21
N PHE A 210 0.51 22.94 3.29
CA PHE A 210 0.03 22.16 4.45
C PHE A 210 0.32 22.86 5.77
N ASN A 211 0.33 24.20 5.71
CA ASN A 211 0.99 25.19 6.57
C ASN A 211 0.58 25.18 8.07
N ARG A 212 -0.11 24.14 8.54
CA ARG A 212 -0.52 23.97 9.93
C ARG A 212 -0.18 22.58 10.46
N ASN A 213 -0.41 21.52 9.69
CA ASN A 213 -0.32 20.15 10.20
C ASN A 213 0.30 19.19 9.16
N PRO A 214 1.57 18.78 9.33
CA PRO A 214 2.24 17.88 8.41
C PRO A 214 1.57 16.49 8.25
N LEU A 215 0.74 16.08 9.20
CA LEU A 215 -0.02 14.82 9.11
C LEU A 215 -1.07 14.85 7.99
N GLU A 216 -1.54 16.03 7.58
CA GLU A 216 -2.47 16.15 6.45
C GLU A 216 -1.87 15.64 5.13
N LEU A 217 -0.54 15.74 5.01
CA LEU A 217 0.24 15.27 3.88
C LEU A 217 0.73 13.83 4.08
N ILE A 218 1.24 13.50 5.26
CA ILE A 218 1.85 12.19 5.52
C ILE A 218 0.80 11.08 5.58
N LEU A 219 -0.32 11.28 6.29
CA LEU A 219 -1.28 10.20 6.54
C LEU A 219 -1.89 9.62 5.24
N PRO A 220 -2.24 10.41 4.21
CA PRO A 220 -2.70 9.86 2.94
C PRO A 220 -1.68 8.95 2.26
N ALA A 221 -0.42 9.37 2.22
CA ALA A 221 0.65 8.58 1.64
C ALA A 221 0.88 7.30 2.46
N TYR A 222 0.94 7.43 3.80
CA TYR A 222 1.15 6.34 4.74
C TYR A 222 0.05 5.26 4.67
N GLU A 223 -1.24 5.64 4.65
CA GLU A 223 -2.35 4.68 4.51
C GLU A 223 -2.38 4.03 3.12
N THR A 224 -2.04 4.76 2.07
CA THR A 224 -2.04 4.15 0.73
C THR A 224 -0.89 3.15 0.59
N MET A 225 0.29 3.48 1.14
CA MET A 225 1.50 2.67 0.95
C MET A 225 1.62 1.48 1.88
N TRP A 226 0.95 1.44 3.05
CA TRP A 226 1.19 0.35 4.00
C TRP A 226 0.89 -1.03 3.42
N ARG A 227 -0.17 -1.18 2.63
CA ARG A 227 -0.50 -2.44 1.94
C ARG A 227 0.58 -2.81 0.91
N LEU A 228 1.02 -1.82 0.12
CA LEU A 228 2.02 -2.04 -0.93
C LEU A 228 3.38 -2.46 -0.35
N VAL A 229 3.85 -1.74 0.66
CA VAL A 229 5.13 -2.03 1.33
C VAL A 229 5.05 -3.33 2.10
N ALA A 230 3.94 -3.66 2.77
CA ALA A 230 3.77 -4.96 3.40
C ALA A 230 3.93 -6.11 2.39
N HIS A 231 3.30 -6.01 1.22
CA HIS A 231 3.48 -6.97 0.14
C HIS A 231 4.92 -7.00 -0.37
N ALA A 232 5.56 -5.84 -0.52
CA ALA A 232 6.96 -5.77 -0.95
C ALA A 232 7.89 -6.45 0.06
N ILE A 233 7.73 -6.21 1.35
CA ILE A 233 8.49 -6.87 2.42
C ILE A 233 8.34 -8.38 2.30
N ILE A 234 7.11 -8.90 2.20
CA ILE A 234 6.85 -10.35 2.05
C ILE A 234 7.50 -10.90 0.77
N SER A 235 7.54 -10.13 -0.32
CA SER A 235 8.14 -10.56 -1.58
C SER A 235 9.67 -10.50 -1.60
N ILE A 236 10.27 -9.57 -0.85
CA ILE A 236 11.72 -9.33 -0.77
C ILE A 236 12.35 -10.25 0.26
N LEU A 237 11.67 -10.49 1.38
CA LEU A 237 12.10 -11.46 2.37
C LEU A 237 11.89 -12.86 1.77
N PRO A 238 12.95 -13.67 1.63
CA PRO A 238 12.77 -15.04 1.20
C PRO A 238 11.81 -15.72 2.20
N PRO A 239 10.89 -16.60 1.74
CA PRO A 239 10.17 -17.45 2.67
C PRO A 239 11.23 -18.17 3.49
N SER A 240 11.16 -18.02 4.81
CA SER A 240 12.06 -18.67 5.75
C SER A 240 12.09 -20.15 5.39
N SER A 241 13.17 -20.57 4.74
CA SER A 241 13.51 -21.97 4.54
C SER A 241 13.95 -22.50 5.89
N ASN A 242 12.97 -22.72 6.77
CA ASN A 242 13.01 -23.45 8.04
C ASN A 242 11.57 -23.48 8.60
N LEU A 243 10.69 -24.18 7.89
CA LEU A 243 9.56 -24.88 8.49
C LEU A 243 9.77 -26.37 8.20
N THR A 244 10.65 -26.96 9.01
CA THR A 244 10.67 -28.40 9.32
C THR A 244 10.36 -28.54 10.78
#